data_AF-A0A972GFU5-F1
#
_entry.id   AF-A0A972GFU5-F1
#
_cell.length_a   1.000
_cell.length_b   1.000
_cell.length_c   1.000
_cell.angle_alpha   90.00
_cell.angle_beta   90.00
_cell.angle_gamma   90.00
#
_symmetry.space_group_name_H-M   'P 1'
#
loop_
_entity.id
_entity.type
_entity.pdbx_description
1 polymer ?
#
loop_
_entity_poly.entity_id
_entity_poly.type
_entity_poly.pdbx_seq_one_letter_code
_entity_poly.pdbx_strand_id
1 'polypeptide(L)'
;MLRTAYVEAVATDLDYQQRGVATRVMETLQEHIYDFDMGALLPASTSLYTRLGWGYWRGPLLIRCKDGILPTPDKQIMIWHLPHTTMLDLSAPLSAEWREGE
;
A
#
# COMPACT_ATOMS: atom_id res chain seq x y z
N MET A 1 -6.65 6.94 13.79
CA MET A 1 -6.56 6.96 12.31
C MET A 1 -5.09 6.86 11.96
N LEU A 2 -4.72 5.95 11.05
CA LEU A 2 -3.32 5.83 10.61
C LEU A 2 -3.08 6.82 9.47
N ARG A 3 -1.98 7.56 9.54
CA ARG A 3 -1.43 8.34 8.43
C ARG A 3 -0.77 7.36 7.46
N THR A 4 -1.36 7.19 6.29
CA THR A 4 -0.89 6.20 5.31
C THR A 4 -0.32 6.89 4.08
N ALA A 5 0.91 6.53 3.70
CA ALA A 5 1.48 6.86 2.39
C ALA A 5 0.92 5.87 1.36
N TYR A 6 -0.17 6.23 0.68
CA TYR A 6 -0.78 5.39 -0.35
C TYR A 6 -0.08 5.61 -1.69
N VAL A 7 0.58 4.58 -2.21
CA VAL A 7 1.39 4.65 -3.42
C VAL A 7 0.55 4.29 -4.64
N GLU A 8 0.53 5.21 -5.61
CA GLU A 8 -0.26 5.09 -6.84
C GLU A 8 0.64 5.13 -8.07
N ALA A 9 0.15 4.56 -9.18
CA ALA A 9 0.71 4.74 -10.52
C ALA A 9 2.23 4.48 -10.66
N VAL A 10 2.77 3.50 -9.94
CA VAL A 10 4.15 3.06 -10.14
C VAL A 10 4.29 2.49 -11.55
N ALA A 11 5.08 3.16 -12.38
CA ALA A 11 5.28 2.80 -13.77
C ALA A 11 6.76 2.84 -14.15
N THR A 12 7.13 2.03 -15.12
CA THR A 12 8.44 2.06 -15.78
C THR A 12 8.21 1.90 -17.27
N ASP A 13 8.80 2.81 -18.04
CA ASP A 13 8.79 2.75 -19.49
C ASP A 13 9.28 1.38 -19.99
N LEU A 14 8.64 0.85 -21.03
CA LEU A 14 8.87 -0.51 -21.53
C LEU A 14 10.35 -0.76 -21.87
N ASP A 15 11.05 0.23 -22.42
CA ASP A 15 12.47 0.09 -22.82
C ASP A 15 13.43 0.03 -21.62
N TYR A 16 12.93 0.39 -20.44
CA TYR A 16 13.67 0.47 -19.18
C TYR A 16 13.23 -0.55 -18.12
N GLN A 17 12.29 -1.44 -18.45
CA GLN A 17 11.88 -2.51 -17.54
C GLN A 17 13.00 -3.53 -17.30
N GLN A 18 12.92 -4.28 -16.19
CA GLN A 18 13.93 -5.25 -15.75
C GLN A 18 15.33 -4.67 -15.47
N ARG A 19 15.48 -3.34 -15.43
CA ARG A 19 16.73 -2.65 -15.07
C ARG A 19 16.79 -2.15 -13.62
N GLY A 20 15.80 -2.52 -12.80
CA GLY A 20 15.72 -2.12 -11.40
C GLY A 20 15.18 -0.71 -11.14
N VAL A 21 14.65 -0.02 -12.16
CA VAL A 21 14.10 1.35 -12.01
C VAL A 21 12.98 1.39 -10.96
N ALA A 22 11.96 0.53 -11.08
CA ALA A 22 10.87 0.46 -10.11
C ALA A 22 11.36 0.09 -8.69
N THR A 23 12.35 -0.81 -8.58
CA THR A 23 12.99 -1.14 -7.30
C THR A 23 13.58 0.11 -6.66
N ARG A 24 14.38 0.87 -7.41
CA ARG A 24 15.04 2.08 -6.89
C ARG A 24 14.04 3.16 -6.46
N VAL A 25 12.96 3.33 -7.22
CA VAL A 25 11.87 4.25 -6.85
C VAL A 25 11.24 3.84 -5.52
N MET A 26 10.90 2.56 -5.37
CA MET A 26 10.24 2.07 -4.16
C MET A 26 11.16 2.08 -2.93
N GLU A 27 12.44 1.75 -3.07
CA GLU A 27 13.44 1.89 -1.99
C GLU A 27 13.57 3.35 -1.54
N THR A 28 13.70 4.27 -2.50
CA THR A 28 13.78 5.71 -2.21
C THR A 28 12.50 6.18 -1.51
N LEU A 29 11.33 5.72 -1.94
CA LEU A 29 10.07 6.03 -1.27
C LEU A 29 10.07 5.56 0.19
N GLN A 30 10.52 4.33 0.47
CA GLN A 30 10.58 3.78 1.83
C GLN A 30 11.47 4.61 2.76
N GLU A 31 12.52 5.24 2.24
CA GLU A 31 13.39 6.15 3.00
C GLU A 31 12.72 7.50 3.34
N HIS A 32 11.71 7.92 2.57
CA HIS A 32 11.15 9.27 2.64
C HIS A 32 9.77 9.37 3.30
N ILE A 33 9.10 8.24 3.55
CA ILE A 33 7.75 8.22 4.17
C ILE A 33 7.79 8.07 5.71
N TYR A 34 8.90 8.41 6.35
CA TYR A 34 9.14 8.18 7.78
C TYR A 34 8.20 8.95 8.73
N ASP A 35 7.47 9.94 8.23
CA ASP A 35 6.48 10.71 8.98
C ASP A 35 5.05 10.13 8.88
N PHE A 36 4.87 9.01 8.18
CA PHE A 36 3.65 8.23 8.09
C PHE A 36 3.69 7.01 9.02
N ASP A 37 2.52 6.49 9.39
CA ASP A 37 2.42 5.27 10.21
C ASP A 37 2.61 4.00 9.36
N MET A 38 2.28 4.04 8.06
CA MET A 38 2.46 2.91 7.15
C MET A 38 2.52 3.34 5.68
N GLY A 39 3.17 2.54 4.84
CA GLY A 39 2.96 2.57 3.38
C GLY A 39 1.85 1.60 2.99
N ALA A 40 1.07 1.91 1.95
CA ALA A 40 0.08 1.00 1.39
C ALA A 40 -0.01 1.15 -0.13
N LEU A 41 -0.40 0.09 -0.83
CA LEU A 41 -0.65 0.11 -2.27
C LEU A 41 -1.54 -1.05 -2.71
N LEU A 42 -2.19 -0.89 -3.87
CA LEU A 42 -2.74 -2.00 -4.63
C LEU A 42 -1.68 -2.50 -5.62
N PRO A 43 -1.20 -3.75 -5.51
CA PRO A 43 -0.02 -4.19 -6.26
C PRO A 43 -0.32 -4.51 -7.72
N ALA A 44 0.37 -3.84 -8.64
CA ALA A 44 0.41 -4.25 -10.06
C ALA A 44 1.28 -5.51 -10.30
N SER A 45 2.26 -5.78 -9.43
CA SER A 45 3.12 -6.97 -9.48
C SER A 45 3.54 -7.38 -8.07
N THR A 46 2.97 -8.47 -7.55
CA THR A 46 3.28 -8.99 -6.21
C THR A 46 4.78 -9.21 -6.01
N SER A 47 5.47 -9.76 -7.02
CA SER A 47 6.89 -10.14 -6.90
C SER A 47 7.84 -8.96 -6.68
N LEU A 48 7.52 -7.78 -7.22
CA LEU A 48 8.32 -6.57 -7.00
C LEU A 48 8.25 -6.16 -5.53
N TYR A 49 7.04 -6.04 -5.02
CA TYR A 49 6.79 -5.51 -3.68
C TYR A 49 7.21 -6.49 -2.58
N THR A 50 6.99 -7.80 -2.75
CA THR A 50 7.41 -8.80 -1.74
C THR A 50 8.92 -8.82 -1.54
N ARG A 51 9.72 -8.68 -2.60
CA ARG A 51 11.19 -8.57 -2.50
C ARG A 51 11.65 -7.34 -1.74
N LEU A 52 10.85 -6.28 -1.75
CA LEU A 52 11.09 -5.04 -1.01
C LEU A 52 10.49 -5.06 0.40
N GLY A 53 10.06 -6.23 0.87
CA GLY A 53 9.52 -6.45 2.22
C GLY A 53 8.09 -5.96 2.43
N TRP A 54 7.35 -5.64 1.36
CA TRP A 54 5.93 -5.37 1.46
C TRP A 54 5.15 -6.67 1.70
N GLY A 55 4.10 -6.60 2.51
CA GLY A 55 3.26 -7.76 2.86
C GLY A 55 1.78 -7.47 2.65
N TYR A 56 1.01 -8.49 2.25
CA TYR A 56 -0.44 -8.33 2.12
C TYR A 56 -1.11 -8.07 3.47
N TRP A 57 -2.05 -7.12 3.48
CA TRP A 57 -3.07 -7.06 4.53
C TRP A 57 -3.98 -8.29 4.40
N ARG A 58 -4.31 -8.95 5.51
CA ARG A 58 -5.06 -10.22 5.53
C ARG A 58 -6.48 -10.08 6.03
N GLY A 59 -6.77 -9.02 6.78
CA GLY A 59 -8.10 -8.72 7.26
C GLY A 59 -9.01 -8.13 6.18
N PRO A 60 -10.31 -7.98 6.50
CA PRO A 60 -11.29 -7.40 5.58
C PRO A 60 -10.91 -5.97 5.17
N LEU A 61 -11.05 -5.67 3.88
CA LEU A 61 -10.92 -4.31 3.36
C LEU A 61 -12.30 -3.67 3.20
N LEU A 62 -12.35 -2.38 3.53
CA LEU A 62 -13.56 -1.59 3.65
C LEU A 62 -13.30 -0.17 3.11
N ILE A 63 -14.34 0.50 2.65
CA ILE A 63 -14.33 1.92 2.28
C ILE A 63 -15.37 2.66 3.13
N ARG A 64 -14.96 3.77 3.76
CA ARG A 64 -15.86 4.66 4.50
C ARG A 64 -16.43 5.68 3.53
N CYS A 65 -17.73 5.57 3.27
CA CYS A 65 -18.52 6.51 2.49
C CYS A 65 -19.32 7.43 3.43
N LYS A 66 -19.92 8.47 2.87
CA LYS A 66 -20.80 9.39 3.62
C LYS A 66 -21.94 8.66 4.35
N ASP A 67 -22.51 7.64 3.72
CA ASP A 67 -23.72 6.96 4.19
C ASP A 67 -23.43 5.62 4.89
N GLY A 68 -22.16 5.25 5.08
CA GLY A 68 -21.79 4.01 5.78
C GLY A 68 -20.45 3.43 5.38
N ILE A 69 -20.19 2.20 5.82
CA ILE A 69 -18.97 1.45 5.52
C ILE A 69 -19.32 0.31 4.58
N LEU A 70 -18.64 0.22 3.44
CA LEU A 70 -18.87 -0.80 2.43
C LEU A 70 -17.66 -1.75 2.36
N PRO A 71 -17.86 -3.08 2.29
CA PRO A 71 -16.77 -4.03 2.08
C PRO A 71 -16.25 -3.97 0.64
N THR A 72 -14.95 -4.21 0.45
CA THR A 72 -14.29 -4.27 -0.86
C THR A 72 -13.57 -5.62 -1.02
N PRO A 73 -14.31 -6.75 -1.10
CA PRO A 73 -13.74 -8.10 -1.01
C PRO A 73 -12.90 -8.51 -2.22
N ASP A 74 -13.05 -7.80 -3.34
CA ASP A 74 -12.27 -7.98 -4.58
C ASP A 74 -10.90 -7.29 -4.52
N LYS A 75 -10.71 -6.37 -3.57
CA LYS A 75 -9.47 -5.61 -3.43
C LYS A 75 -8.48 -6.36 -2.55
N GLN A 76 -7.21 -6.19 -2.88
CA GLN A 76 -6.09 -6.63 -2.06
C GLN A 76 -5.07 -5.51 -2.02
N ILE A 77 -4.55 -5.22 -0.83
CA ILE A 77 -3.50 -4.23 -0.66
C ILE A 77 -2.27 -4.89 -0.04
N MET A 78 -1.11 -4.37 -0.39
CA MET A 78 0.14 -4.64 0.30
C MET A 78 0.53 -3.42 1.13
N ILE A 79 1.17 -3.68 2.26
CA ILE A 79 1.59 -2.67 3.23
C ILE A 79 3.10 -2.74 3.44
N TRP A 80 3.67 -1.59 3.74
CA TRP A 80 5.02 -1.44 4.27
C TRP A 80 4.92 -0.95 5.72
N HIS A 81 5.44 -1.73 6.64
CA HIS A 81 5.48 -1.36 8.05
C HIS A 81 6.66 -0.44 8.32
N LEU A 82 6.40 0.69 8.98
CA LEU A 82 7.46 1.59 9.40
C LEU A 82 7.97 1.23 10.79
N PRO A 83 9.30 1.23 11.03
CA PRO A 83 9.88 0.74 12.30
C PRO A 83 9.36 1.43 13.57
N HIS A 84 8.90 2.67 13.48
CA HIS A 84 8.39 3.44 14.62
C HIS A 84 6.91 3.16 14.91
N THR A 85 6.20 2.51 14.01
CA THR A 85 4.78 2.18 14.17
C THR A 85 4.64 0.94 15.01
N THR A 86 3.74 0.96 16.00
CA THR A 86 3.41 -0.24 16.78
C THR A 86 2.98 -1.37 15.84
N MET A 87 3.28 -2.61 16.22
CA MET A 87 2.93 -3.78 15.42
C MET A 87 1.43 -3.80 15.11
N LEU A 88 1.09 -3.80 13.82
CA LEU A 88 -0.28 -3.82 13.33
C LEU A 88 -0.80 -5.25 13.30
N ASP A 89 -2.03 -5.47 13.76
CA ASP A 89 -2.75 -6.73 13.51
C ASP A 89 -3.22 -6.77 12.06
N LEU A 90 -2.49 -7.48 11.21
CA LEU A 90 -2.77 -7.59 9.77
C LEU A 90 -4.07 -8.34 9.46
N SER A 91 -4.70 -8.98 10.45
CA SER A 91 -5.99 -9.68 10.32
C SER A 91 -7.19 -8.80 10.67
N ALA A 92 -6.97 -7.63 11.28
CA ALA A 92 -8.02 -6.71 11.63
C ALA A 92 -8.68 -6.07 10.39
N PRO A 93 -9.95 -5.63 10.47
CA PRO A 93 -10.54 -4.84 9.41
C PRO A 93 -9.77 -3.54 9.18
N LEU A 94 -9.51 -3.21 7.91
CA LEU A 94 -8.89 -1.95 7.51
C LEU A 94 -9.84 -1.18 6.59
N SER A 95 -10.04 0.09 6.90
CA SER A 95 -10.88 0.97 6.08
C SER A 95 -10.16 2.23 5.62
N ALA A 96 -10.28 2.53 4.33
CA ALA A 96 -9.89 3.80 3.73
C ALA A 96 -11.09 4.76 3.63
N GLU A 97 -10.81 6.04 3.37
CA GLU A 97 -11.85 7.02 3.09
C GLU A 97 -12.18 7.01 1.61
N TRP A 98 -13.46 7.14 1.27
CA TRP A 98 -13.87 7.24 -0.12
C TRP A 98 -13.28 8.49 -0.78
N ARG A 99 -12.72 8.31 -1.97
CA ARG A 99 -12.30 9.39 -2.86
C ARG A 99 -12.84 9.15 -4.27
N GLU A 100 -13.03 10.24 -5.01
CA GLU A 100 -13.41 10.16 -6.41
C GLU A 100 -12.25 9.56 -7.23
N GLY A 101 -12.55 8.57 -8.07
CA GLY A 101 -11.55 7.94 -8.96
C GLY A 101 -11.00 6.57 -8.53
N GLU A 102 -11.48 6.01 -7.41
CA GLU A 102 -11.21 4.61 -6.98
C GLU A 102 -12.39 3.66 -7.21
#